data_AF-A0AAD6BNU6-F1
#
_entry.id   AF-A0AAD6BNU6-F1
#
_cell.length_a   1.000
_cell.length_b   1.000
_cell.length_c   1.000
_cell.angle_alpha   90.00
_cell.angle_beta   90.00
_cell.angle_gamma   90.00
#
_symmetry.space_group_name_H-M   'P 1'
#
loop_
_entity.id
_entity.type
_entity.pdbx_description
1 polymer ?
#
loop_
_entity_poly.entity_id
_entity_poly.type
_entity_poly.pdbx_seq_one_letter_code
_entity_poly.pdbx_strand_id
1 'polypeptide(L)'
;VFIIPEDVVNRENLPSNEVSVVPIKDLLTFQEGMALKIAPHLSAAAIEPSHFDKMKVGLALNVFSKAPSAGLKYMVQQENRPLSYLTTAWFLEQVDHWFDLMSSRHPITALSRLKMEEYQKAITVLQNIVHLFRGIKI
;
A
#
# COMPACT_ATOMS: atom_id res chain seq x y z
N VAL A 1 12.02 -6.08 -6.37
CA VAL A 1 10.66 -6.50 -6.78
C VAL A 1 10.18 -7.48 -5.74
N PHE A 2 8.91 -7.45 -5.35
CA PHE A 2 8.36 -8.44 -4.43
C PHE A 2 7.41 -9.36 -5.19
N ILE A 3 7.54 -10.67 -4.99
CA ILE A 3 6.63 -11.66 -5.54
C ILE A 3 5.67 -12.09 -4.43
N ILE A 4 4.38 -11.84 -4.64
CA ILE A 4 3.33 -12.25 -3.71
C ILE A 4 2.91 -13.71 -3.95
N PRO A 5 2.43 -14.43 -2.91
CA PRO A 5 2.02 -15.83 -3.05
C PRO A 5 0.88 -16.04 -4.04
N GLU A 6 0.95 -17.12 -4.82
CA GLU A 6 -0.06 -17.45 -5.84
C GLU A 6 -1.46 -17.66 -5.26
N ASP A 7 -1.56 -18.20 -4.05
CA ASP A 7 -2.84 -18.39 -3.37
C ASP A 7 -3.52 -17.05 -3.05
N VAL A 8 -2.73 -16.02 -2.69
CA VAL A 8 -3.24 -14.66 -2.48
C VAL A 8 -3.66 -14.02 -3.79
N VAL A 9 -2.85 -14.19 -4.85
CA VAL A 9 -3.17 -13.68 -6.20
C VAL A 9 -4.50 -14.23 -6.68
N ASN A 10 -4.71 -15.53 -6.54
CA ASN A 10 -5.94 -16.19 -6.96
C ASN A 10 -7.14 -15.79 -6.09
N ARG A 11 -6.96 -15.70 -4.76
CA ARG A 11 -8.04 -15.34 -3.83
C ARG A 11 -8.53 -13.91 -4.06
N GLU A 12 -7.61 -12.98 -4.28
CA GLU A 12 -7.91 -11.55 -4.44
C GLU A 12 -8.10 -11.15 -5.93
N ASN A 13 -7.98 -12.12 -6.85
CA ASN A 13 -8.09 -11.94 -8.30
C ASN A 13 -7.15 -10.84 -8.84
N LEU A 14 -5.89 -10.86 -8.42
CA LEU A 14 -4.90 -9.85 -8.78
C LEU A 14 -4.39 -10.07 -10.21
N PRO A 15 -4.16 -9.00 -10.99
CA PRO A 15 -3.75 -9.11 -12.40
C PRO A 15 -2.28 -9.54 -12.59
N SER A 16 -1.50 -9.54 -11.51
CA SER A 16 -0.09 -9.95 -11.47
C SER A 16 0.26 -10.41 -10.06
N ASN A 17 1.29 -11.26 -9.94
CA ASN A 17 1.93 -11.62 -8.67
C ASN A 17 3.12 -10.73 -8.31
N GLU A 18 3.37 -9.68 -9.10
CA GLU A 18 4.51 -8.79 -8.92
C GLU A 18 4.09 -7.46 -8.28
N VAL A 19 4.77 -7.09 -7.21
CA VAL A 19 4.73 -5.75 -6.60
C VAL A 19 6.07 -5.06 -6.87
N SER A 20 6.03 -3.90 -7.51
CA SER A 20 7.24 -3.18 -7.90
C SER A 20 7.16 -1.69 -7.59
N VAL A 21 8.31 -1.03 -7.58
CA VAL A 21 8.41 0.42 -7.37
C VAL A 21 8.10 1.22 -8.64
N VAL A 22 8.08 0.55 -9.80
CA VAL A 22 7.91 1.18 -11.12
C VAL A 22 6.56 1.94 -11.22
N PRO A 23 5.41 1.36 -10.83
CA PRO A 23 4.14 2.08 -10.80
C PRO A 23 4.20 3.35 -9.95
N ILE A 24 4.90 3.32 -8.82
CA ILE A 24 4.97 4.44 -7.89
C ILE A 24 5.85 5.56 -8.45
N LYS A 25 6.93 5.22 -9.17
CA LYS A 25 7.74 6.20 -9.93
C LYS A 25 6.92 6.88 -11.03
N ASP A 26 6.18 6.09 -11.80
CA ASP A 26 5.29 6.61 -12.85
C ASP A 26 4.21 7.53 -12.27
N LEU A 27 3.61 7.17 -11.11
CA LEU A 27 2.68 8.05 -10.42
C LEU A 27 3.32 9.39 -10.01
N LEU A 28 4.56 9.36 -9.51
CA LEU A 28 5.27 10.58 -9.13
C LEU A 28 5.45 11.50 -10.34
N THR A 29 5.90 10.96 -11.47
CA THR A 29 6.06 11.72 -12.73
C THR A 29 4.73 12.17 -13.31
N PHE A 30 3.70 11.34 -13.26
CA PHE A 30 2.36 11.67 -13.76
C PHE A 30 1.77 12.90 -13.08
N GLN A 31 1.94 13.02 -11.76
CA GLN A 31 1.44 14.15 -10.99
C GLN A 31 2.38 15.38 -10.98
N GLU A 32 3.50 15.34 -11.72
CA GLU A 32 4.35 16.51 -11.91
C GLU A 32 3.62 17.57 -12.76
N GLY A 33 3.56 18.81 -12.26
CA GLY A 33 2.86 19.90 -12.94
C GLY A 33 1.34 19.96 -12.71
N MET A 34 0.74 18.96 -12.06
CA MET A 34 -0.66 19.05 -11.65
C MET A 34 -0.84 20.06 -10.51
N ALA A 35 -1.83 20.95 -10.65
CA ALA A 35 -2.21 21.87 -9.59
C ALA A 35 -2.76 21.12 -8.35
N LEU A 36 -3.49 20.03 -8.58
CA LEU A 36 -4.02 19.15 -7.54
C LEU A 36 -3.42 17.75 -7.72
N LYS A 37 -2.45 17.42 -6.87
CA LYS A 37 -1.79 16.10 -6.86
C LYS A 37 -2.67 15.06 -6.18
N ILE A 38 -2.73 13.85 -6.75
CA ILE A 38 -3.48 12.73 -6.16
C ILE A 38 -2.78 12.19 -4.91
N ALA A 39 -1.45 12.10 -4.95
CA ALA A 39 -0.61 11.70 -3.83
C ALA A 39 0.35 12.85 -3.44
N PRO A 40 -0.15 13.91 -2.78
CA PRO A 40 0.61 15.16 -2.56
C PRO A 40 1.84 14.98 -1.67
N HIS A 41 1.85 13.97 -0.80
CA HIS A 41 2.97 13.66 0.10
C HIS A 41 4.01 12.71 -0.51
N LEU A 42 3.72 12.15 -1.69
CA LEU A 42 4.67 11.33 -2.44
C LEU A 42 5.74 12.25 -3.06
N SER A 43 7.00 11.96 -2.77
CA SER A 43 8.15 12.75 -3.21
C SER A 43 9.27 11.86 -3.73
N ALA A 44 10.19 12.44 -4.51
CA ALA A 44 11.36 11.71 -5.01
C ALA A 44 12.20 11.10 -3.86
N ALA A 45 12.36 11.83 -2.76
CA ALA A 45 13.07 11.36 -1.57
C ALA A 45 12.39 10.15 -0.89
N ALA A 46 11.09 9.94 -1.11
CA ALA A 46 10.38 8.77 -0.60
C ALA A 46 10.65 7.51 -1.44
N ILE A 47 10.98 7.66 -2.72
CA ILE A 47 11.26 6.55 -3.64
C ILE A 47 12.76 6.26 -3.77
N GLU A 48 13.56 7.31 -3.82
CA GLU A 48 15.02 7.26 -3.91
C GLU A 48 15.62 7.99 -2.71
N PRO A 49 15.54 7.39 -1.50
CA PRO A 49 15.98 8.05 -0.28
C PRO A 49 17.50 8.17 -0.20
N SER A 50 17.97 9.34 0.20
CA SER A 50 19.37 9.56 0.61
C SER A 50 19.70 8.77 1.89
N HIS A 51 20.98 8.78 2.31
CA HIS A 51 21.41 8.14 3.55
C HIS A 51 20.59 8.58 4.78
N PHE A 52 20.30 9.87 4.90
CA PHE A 52 19.50 10.41 6.01
C PHE A 52 18.00 10.16 5.84
N ASP A 53 17.50 10.14 4.60
CA ASP A 53 16.08 9.92 4.33
C ASP A 53 15.65 8.49 4.67
N LYS A 54 16.55 7.50 4.55
CA LYS A 54 16.30 6.11 4.97
C LYS A 54 15.93 5.98 6.44
N MET A 55 16.32 6.95 7.28
CA MET A 55 15.98 6.97 8.71
C MET A 55 14.60 7.61 8.99
N LYS A 56 14.00 8.26 7.99
CA LYS A 56 12.73 8.97 8.15
C LYS A 56 11.57 8.05 7.83
N VAL A 57 11.01 7.39 8.85
CA VAL A 57 9.83 6.52 8.72
C VAL A 57 8.66 7.22 8.03
N GLY A 58 8.49 8.54 8.25
CA GLY A 58 7.45 9.32 7.58
C GLY A 58 7.53 9.27 6.04
N LEU A 59 8.72 9.17 5.45
CA LEU A 59 8.85 9.01 3.99
C LEU A 59 8.35 7.64 3.53
N ALA A 60 8.64 6.58 4.27
CA ALA A 60 8.11 5.25 3.98
C ALA A 60 6.57 5.23 4.12
N LEU A 61 6.02 5.88 5.16
CA LEU A 61 4.57 5.97 5.35
C LEU A 61 3.88 6.71 4.20
N ASN A 62 4.52 7.74 3.64
CA ASN A 62 3.96 8.41 2.46
C ASN A 62 3.85 7.48 1.25
N VAL A 63 4.78 6.54 1.07
CA VAL A 63 4.74 5.52 0.00
C VAL A 63 3.65 4.49 0.29
N PHE A 64 3.61 3.94 1.50
CA PHE A 64 2.66 2.92 1.94
C PHE A 64 1.33 3.50 2.42
N SER A 65 0.92 4.65 1.88
CA SER A 65 -0.36 5.27 2.24
C SER A 65 -1.46 4.94 1.24
N LYS A 66 -2.70 5.18 1.64
CA LYS A 66 -3.87 5.07 0.74
C LYS A 66 -3.78 5.96 -0.51
N ALA A 67 -3.08 7.09 -0.45
CA ALA A 67 -3.07 8.07 -1.53
C ALA A 67 -2.33 7.57 -2.80
N PRO A 68 -1.10 7.02 -2.71
CA PRO A 68 -0.48 6.32 -3.84
C PRO A 68 -1.31 5.18 -4.40
N SER A 69 -1.96 4.35 -3.56
CA SER A 69 -2.87 3.31 -4.06
C SER A 69 -3.99 3.89 -4.91
N ALA A 70 -4.67 4.93 -4.41
CA ALA A 70 -5.73 5.60 -5.13
C ALA A 70 -5.23 6.21 -6.46
N GLY A 71 -4.03 6.80 -6.45
CA GLY A 71 -3.38 7.32 -7.66
C GLY A 71 -3.11 6.23 -8.70
N LEU A 72 -2.59 5.08 -8.29
CA LEU A 72 -2.37 3.95 -9.19
C LEU A 72 -3.68 3.42 -9.78
N LYS A 73 -4.73 3.27 -8.96
CA LYS A 73 -6.06 2.87 -9.44
C LYS A 73 -6.62 3.89 -10.44
N TYR A 74 -6.49 5.18 -10.16
CA TYR A 74 -6.89 6.25 -11.06
C TYR A 74 -6.15 6.17 -12.41
N MET A 75 -4.83 6.01 -12.39
CA MET A 75 -4.03 5.91 -13.61
C MET A 75 -4.40 4.72 -14.49
N VAL A 76 -4.78 3.59 -13.88
CA VAL A 76 -5.28 2.43 -14.64
C VAL A 76 -6.65 2.73 -15.25
N GLN A 77 -7.55 3.34 -14.49
CA GLN A 77 -8.93 3.57 -14.91
C GLN A 77 -9.08 4.71 -15.93
N GLN A 78 -8.28 5.77 -15.81
CA GLN A 78 -8.46 7.02 -16.56
C GLN A 78 -7.30 7.32 -17.52
N GLU A 79 -6.09 6.81 -17.25
CA GLU A 79 -4.87 7.13 -18.01
C GLU A 79 -4.30 5.92 -18.77
N ASN A 80 -5.12 4.87 -18.91
CA ASN A 80 -4.81 3.65 -19.65
C ASN A 80 -3.47 2.99 -19.26
N ARG A 81 -3.09 3.09 -17.98
CA ARG A 81 -1.90 2.40 -17.46
C ARG A 81 -2.14 0.90 -17.32
N PRO A 82 -1.07 0.07 -17.32
CA PRO A 82 -1.19 -1.38 -17.25
C PRO A 82 -1.97 -1.87 -16.04
N LEU A 83 -2.84 -2.87 -16.23
CA LEU A 83 -3.62 -3.49 -15.14
C LEU A 83 -2.73 -4.03 -14.01
N SER A 84 -1.49 -4.43 -14.30
CA SER A 84 -0.53 -4.90 -13.30
C SER A 84 -0.25 -3.88 -12.18
N TYR A 85 -0.49 -2.58 -12.41
CA TYR A 85 -0.36 -1.54 -11.39
C TYR A 85 -1.35 -1.76 -10.23
N LEU A 86 -2.50 -2.40 -10.49
CA LEU A 86 -3.49 -2.71 -9.46
C LEU A 86 -2.96 -3.68 -8.41
N THR A 87 -2.04 -4.60 -8.76
CA THR A 87 -1.37 -5.46 -7.77
C THR A 87 -0.56 -4.63 -6.79
N THR A 88 0.19 -3.64 -7.28
CA THR A 88 0.97 -2.74 -6.42
C THR A 88 0.04 -1.86 -5.59
N ALA A 89 -1.02 -1.30 -6.18
CA ALA A 89 -2.02 -0.51 -5.45
C ALA A 89 -2.66 -1.30 -4.31
N TRP A 90 -3.11 -2.53 -4.59
CA TRP A 90 -3.68 -3.44 -3.59
C TRP A 90 -2.69 -3.71 -2.46
N PHE A 91 -1.41 -3.96 -2.79
CA PHE A 91 -0.39 -4.21 -1.78
C PHE A 91 -0.19 -3.00 -0.86
N LEU A 92 -0.12 -1.78 -1.40
CA LEU A 92 0.01 -0.56 -0.60
C LEU A 92 -1.18 -0.40 0.36
N GLU A 93 -2.40 -0.72 -0.07
CA GLU A 93 -3.59 -0.73 0.81
C GLU A 93 -3.51 -1.76 1.94
N GLN A 94 -2.95 -2.94 1.68
CA GLN A 94 -2.76 -3.94 2.75
C GLN A 94 -1.78 -3.43 3.80
N VAL A 95 -0.68 -2.78 3.38
CA VAL A 95 0.34 -2.24 4.28
C VAL A 95 -0.18 -1.02 5.05
N ASP A 96 -0.91 -0.12 4.40
CA ASP A 96 -1.58 1.04 5.01
C ASP A 96 -2.52 0.59 6.14
N HIS A 97 -3.43 -0.35 5.83
CA HIS A 97 -4.40 -0.85 6.80
C HIS A 97 -3.73 -1.62 7.94
N TRP A 98 -2.70 -2.41 7.65
CA TRP A 98 -1.87 -3.05 8.68
C TRP A 98 -1.28 -2.01 9.64
N PHE A 99 -0.66 -0.97 9.09
CA PHE A 99 0.03 0.05 9.87
C PHE A 99 -0.96 0.85 10.73
N ASP A 100 -2.13 1.20 10.20
CA ASP A 100 -3.20 1.88 10.94
C ASP A 100 -3.66 1.05 12.15
N LEU A 101 -3.89 -0.26 11.96
CA LEU A 101 -4.27 -1.15 13.05
C LEU A 101 -3.17 -1.28 14.11
N MET A 102 -1.92 -1.42 13.70
CA MET A 102 -0.78 -1.61 14.61
C MET A 102 -0.36 -0.34 15.33
N SER A 103 -0.60 0.83 14.75
CA SER A 103 -0.21 2.13 15.30
C SER A 103 -1.36 2.88 15.99
N SER A 104 -2.59 2.35 15.92
CA SER A 104 -3.77 2.95 16.54
C SER A 104 -3.59 3.14 18.05
N ARG A 105 -3.75 4.40 18.49
CA ARG A 105 -3.63 4.79 19.91
C ARG A 105 -4.99 4.97 20.59
N HIS A 106 -6.09 4.89 19.85
CA HIS A 106 -7.42 5.08 20.40
C HIS A 106 -8.05 3.72 20.77
N PRO A 107 -8.47 3.52 22.03
CA PRO A 107 -9.07 2.25 22.49
C PRO A 107 -10.35 1.84 21.78
N ILE A 108 -10.96 2.73 20.99
CA ILE A 108 -12.20 2.50 20.23
C ILE A 108 -11.91 1.95 18.82
N THR A 109 -10.74 2.28 18.26
CA THR A 109 -10.28 1.82 16.93
C THR A 109 -9.14 0.79 17.03
N ALA A 110 -8.54 0.62 18.21
CA ALA A 110 -7.63 -0.47 18.52
C ALA A 110 -8.40 -1.81 18.60
N LEU A 111 -7.67 -2.93 18.81
CA LEU A 111 -8.19 -4.29 19.03
C LEU A 111 -9.04 -4.40 20.32
N SER A 112 -10.12 -3.64 20.36
CA SER A 112 -11.02 -3.43 21.47
C SER A 112 -12.07 -4.53 21.51
N ARG A 113 -12.29 -5.09 22.69
CA ARG A 113 -13.35 -6.10 22.88
C ARG A 113 -14.74 -5.51 23.07
N LEU A 114 -14.86 -4.17 23.06
CA LEU A 114 -16.15 -3.49 23.18
C LEU A 114 -17.05 -3.74 21.96
N LYS A 115 -16.46 -3.89 20.77
CA LYS A 115 -17.14 -4.22 19.52
C LYS A 115 -16.51 -5.47 18.92
N MET A 116 -16.99 -6.64 19.32
CA MET A 116 -16.40 -7.93 18.92
C MET A 116 -16.39 -8.18 17.41
N GLU A 117 -17.35 -7.61 16.67
CA GLU A 117 -17.37 -7.69 15.20
C GLU A 117 -16.16 -6.98 14.57
N GLU A 118 -15.89 -5.74 14.97
CA GLU A 118 -14.74 -4.95 14.50
C GLU A 118 -13.42 -5.57 14.96
N TYR A 119 -13.39 -6.12 16.17
CA TYR A 119 -12.26 -6.90 16.65
C TYR A 119 -11.96 -8.09 15.73
N GLN A 120 -12.98 -8.87 15.38
CA GLN A 120 -12.79 -10.05 14.53
C GLN A 120 -12.34 -9.67 13.12
N LYS A 121 -12.88 -8.58 12.54
CA LYS A 121 -12.42 -8.02 11.26
C LYS A 121 -10.94 -7.67 11.32
N ALA A 122 -10.52 -6.94 12.35
CA ALA A 122 -9.13 -6.53 12.53
C ALA A 122 -8.20 -7.75 12.70
N ILE A 123 -8.59 -8.76 13.48
CA ILE A 123 -7.80 -10.00 13.63
C ILE A 123 -7.67 -10.75 12.30
N THR A 124 -8.75 -10.87 11.52
CA THR A 124 -8.71 -11.51 10.20
C THR A 124 -7.77 -10.76 9.25
N VAL A 125 -7.81 -9.43 9.26
CA VAL A 125 -6.88 -8.58 8.48
C VAL A 125 -5.44 -8.87 8.89
N LEU A 126 -5.12 -8.87 10.19
CA LEU A 126 -3.77 -9.17 10.68
C LEU A 126 -3.31 -10.58 10.31
N GLN A 127 -4.18 -11.59 10.39
CA GLN A 127 -3.88 -12.96 9.97
C GLN A 127 -3.57 -13.04 8.47
N ASN A 128 -4.35 -12.35 7.64
CA ASN A 128 -4.13 -12.28 6.19
C ASN A 128 -2.79 -11.61 5.84
N ILE A 129 -2.43 -10.53 6.54
CA ILE A 129 -1.14 -9.84 6.35
C ILE A 129 0.03 -10.72 6.81
N VAL A 130 -0.10 -11.43 7.93
CA VAL A 130 0.93 -12.38 8.39
C VAL A 130 1.15 -13.47 7.34
N HIS A 131 0.07 -14.02 6.78
CA HIS A 131 0.16 -15.00 5.69
C HIS A 131 0.82 -14.42 4.45
N LEU A 132 0.39 -13.24 4.00
CA LEU A 132 0.97 -12.51 2.88
C LEU A 132 2.49 -12.33 3.07
N PHE A 133 2.91 -11.70 4.17
CA PHE A 133 4.32 -11.38 4.41
C PHE A 133 5.21 -12.61 4.56
N ARG A 134 4.70 -13.70 5.14
CA ARG A 134 5.44 -14.98 5.23
C ARG A 134 5.69 -15.61 3.86
N GLY A 135 4.81 -15.37 2.90
CA GLY A 135 4.92 -15.94 1.57
C GLY A 135 5.61 -15.04 0.54
N ILE A 136 5.89 -13.76 0.86
CA ILE A 136 6.60 -12.85 -0.04
C ILE A 136 8.02 -13.36 -0.31
N LYS A 137 8.41 -13.32 -1.58
CA LYS A 137 9.79 -13.55 -2.04
C LYS A 137 10.37 -12.22 -2.54
N ILE A 138 11.63 -11.94 -2.20
CA ILE A 138 12.37 -10.71 -2.52
C ILE A 138 13.48 -11.02 -3.50
#